data_AF-A0A538I6U9-F1
#
_entry.id   AF-A0A538I6U9-F1
#
_cell.length_a   1.000
_cell.length_b   1.000
_cell.length_c   1.000
_cell.angle_alpha   90.00
_cell.angle_beta   90.00
_cell.angle_gamma   90.00
#
_symmetry.space_group_name_H-M   'P 1'
#
loop_
_entity.id
_entity.type
_entity.pdbx_description
1 polymer ?
#
loop_
_entity_poly.entity_id
_entity_poly.type
_entity_poly.pdbx_seq_one_letter_code
_entity_poly.pdbx_strand_id
1 'polypeptide(L)'
;MIERRRHGARPQATGRGETAAAVNGARKLIPLLLAGIVFGALVAVIKGQEAGVRDALGNTSAPWMLVPFLAGTRYRTVWKAALVGLATTLAAFFGFYVAEAAILDLGPHPWYTDLQLTLGSGRLYEKWGLLSGTAYGALGGIWVSRRLVIAPIAVGLAFIFEPLVVFLLTRTEVWGGGEFLRYRWLWVAEILSGLAAIALVVARTPARTQTS
;
A
#
# COMPACT_ATOMS: atom_id res chain seq x y z
N MET A 1 43.23 -45.13 36.39
CA MET A 1 43.17 -45.03 34.92
C MET A 1 42.06 -44.02 34.59
N ILE A 2 42.46 -42.80 34.23
CA ILE A 2 41.58 -41.62 34.08
C ILE A 2 41.20 -41.51 32.60
N GLU A 3 39.92 -41.66 32.26
CA GLU A 3 39.45 -41.49 30.88
C GLU A 3 38.66 -40.17 30.78
N ARG A 4 39.38 -39.11 30.36
CA ARG A 4 38.81 -37.82 29.98
C ARG A 4 37.97 -37.99 28.72
N ARG A 5 36.64 -37.96 28.83
CA ARG A 5 35.76 -37.70 27.67
C ARG A 5 35.89 -36.24 27.27
N ARG A 6 36.49 -36.00 26.10
CA ARG A 6 36.57 -34.68 25.47
C ARG A 6 35.16 -34.23 25.07
N HIS A 7 34.71 -33.10 25.63
CA HIS A 7 33.62 -32.32 25.05
C HIS A 7 34.08 -31.79 23.69
N GLY A 8 33.59 -32.42 22.62
CA GLY A 8 33.67 -31.87 21.27
C GLY A 8 32.72 -30.68 21.17
N ALA A 9 33.27 -29.47 21.30
CA ALA A 9 32.62 -28.26 20.84
C ALA A 9 32.38 -28.39 19.33
N ARG A 10 31.11 -28.45 18.89
CA ARG A 10 30.74 -28.26 17.49
C ARG A 10 30.83 -26.77 17.17
N PRO A 11 31.71 -26.32 16.26
CA PRO A 11 31.71 -24.93 15.84
C PRO A 11 30.66 -24.67 14.75
N GLN A 12 29.94 -23.55 14.90
CA GLN A 12 29.51 -22.64 13.83
C GLN A 12 28.63 -23.21 12.70
N ALA A 13 27.34 -23.39 12.98
CA ALA A 13 26.29 -23.49 11.96
C ALA A 13 25.45 -22.20 11.82
N THR A 14 25.86 -21.09 12.44
CA THR A 14 25.09 -19.83 12.48
C THR A 14 25.24 -19.00 11.20
N GLY A 15 26.44 -18.89 10.62
CA GLY A 15 26.68 -17.99 9.47
C GLY A 15 26.04 -18.40 8.14
N ARG A 16 25.89 -19.71 7.86
CA ARG A 16 25.24 -20.21 6.62
C ARG A 16 23.71 -20.12 6.67
N GLY A 17 23.11 -20.26 7.85
CA GLY A 17 21.66 -20.18 8.03
C GLY A 17 21.14 -18.75 7.90
N GLU A 18 21.87 -17.79 8.46
CA GLU A 18 21.51 -16.36 8.44
C GLU A 18 21.60 -15.78 7.02
N THR A 19 22.65 -16.10 6.27
CA THR A 19 22.82 -15.67 4.88
C THR A 19 21.74 -16.26 3.96
N ALA A 20 21.43 -17.55 4.09
CA ALA A 20 20.35 -18.17 3.31
C ALA A 20 18.96 -17.60 3.65
N ALA A 21 18.68 -17.32 4.93
CA ALA A 21 17.43 -16.69 5.36
C ALA A 21 17.30 -15.25 4.86
N ALA A 22 18.38 -14.46 4.89
CA ALA A 22 18.41 -13.10 4.37
C ALA A 22 18.18 -13.07 2.84
N VAL A 23 18.85 -13.95 2.09
CA VAL A 23 18.66 -14.09 0.63
C VAL A 23 17.21 -14.47 0.30
N ASN A 24 16.61 -15.41 1.05
CA ASN A 24 15.22 -15.80 0.86
C ASN A 24 14.23 -14.68 1.24
N GLY A 25 14.56 -13.86 2.24
CA GLY A 25 13.79 -12.67 2.60
C GLY A 25 13.81 -11.62 1.49
N ALA A 26 15.02 -11.30 0.99
CA ALA A 26 15.22 -10.33 -0.09
C ALA A 26 14.51 -10.77 -1.38
N ARG A 27 14.63 -12.05 -1.77
CA ARG A 27 13.94 -12.62 -2.95
C ARG A 27 12.42 -12.46 -2.90
N LYS A 28 11.82 -12.49 -1.72
CA LYS A 28 10.37 -12.28 -1.54
C LYS A 28 9.99 -10.81 -1.55
N LEU A 29 10.86 -9.93 -1.03
CA LEU A 29 10.58 -8.51 -0.89
C LEU A 29 10.74 -7.74 -2.21
N ILE A 30 11.81 -8.03 -2.97
CA ILE A 30 12.12 -7.35 -4.25
C ILE A 30 10.90 -7.25 -5.18
N PRO A 31 10.19 -8.34 -5.54
CA PRO A 31 9.06 -8.24 -6.46
C PRO A 31 7.91 -7.38 -5.90
N LEU A 32 7.73 -7.33 -4.58
CA LEU A 32 6.71 -6.49 -3.95
C LEU A 32 7.07 -5.00 -4.06
N LEU A 33 8.35 -4.66 -3.85
CA LEU A 33 8.84 -3.28 -4.00
C LEU A 33 8.77 -2.83 -5.45
N LEU A 34 9.17 -3.69 -6.40
CA LEU A 34 9.05 -3.41 -7.83
C LEU A 34 7.59 -3.21 -8.25
N ALA A 35 6.67 -4.06 -7.76
CA ALA A 35 5.24 -3.88 -8.01
C ALA A 35 4.73 -2.55 -7.46
N GLY A 36 5.19 -2.13 -6.28
CA GLY A 36 4.90 -0.81 -5.71
C GLY A 36 5.38 0.33 -6.62
N ILE A 37 6.65 0.30 -7.04
CA ILE A 37 7.22 1.31 -7.96
C ILE A 37 6.41 1.40 -9.25
N VAL A 38 6.13 0.25 -9.89
CA VAL A 38 5.35 0.19 -11.12
C VAL A 38 3.95 0.75 -10.92
N PHE A 39 3.29 0.39 -9.81
CA PHE A 39 1.97 0.93 -9.48
C PHE A 39 1.99 2.46 -9.36
N GLY A 40 2.93 3.02 -8.60
CA GLY A 40 3.05 4.47 -8.44
C GLY A 40 3.31 5.18 -9.77
N ALA A 41 4.23 4.66 -10.58
CA ALA A 41 4.51 5.22 -11.90
C ALA A 41 3.29 5.17 -12.83
N LEU A 42 2.52 4.08 -12.82
CA LEU A 42 1.28 3.97 -13.60
C LEU A 42 0.23 4.99 -13.15
N VAL A 43 0.10 5.23 -11.84
CA VAL A 43 -0.84 6.24 -11.32
C VAL A 43 -0.44 7.64 -11.80
N ALA A 44 0.85 7.99 -11.78
CA ALA A 44 1.34 9.25 -12.32
C ALA A 44 1.05 9.40 -13.82
N VAL A 45 1.24 8.33 -14.60
CA VAL A 45 0.89 8.30 -16.04
C VAL A 45 -0.62 8.47 -16.26
N ILE A 46 -1.45 7.81 -15.46
CA ILE A 46 -2.91 7.94 -15.54
C ILE A 46 -3.31 9.37 -15.24
N LYS A 47 -2.78 9.95 -14.15
CA LYS A 47 -3.02 11.33 -13.72
C LYS A 47 -2.71 12.33 -14.85
N GLY A 48 -1.49 12.27 -15.40
CA GLY A 48 -1.05 13.18 -16.46
C GLY A 48 -0.90 14.63 -15.99
N GLN A 49 -0.60 15.52 -16.95
CA GLN A 49 -0.43 16.97 -16.75
C GLN A 49 -1.76 17.72 -16.72
N GLU A 50 -2.73 17.27 -17.52
CA GLU A 50 -3.96 18.02 -17.78
C GLU A 50 -5.01 17.80 -16.69
N ALA A 51 -5.66 18.89 -16.28
CA ALA A 51 -6.84 18.82 -15.43
C ALA A 51 -7.97 18.06 -16.14
N GLY A 52 -8.73 17.27 -15.39
CA GLY A 52 -9.88 16.54 -15.93
C GLY A 52 -10.13 15.21 -15.27
N VAL A 53 -10.77 14.30 -16.00
CA VAL A 53 -11.11 12.95 -15.51
C VAL A 53 -9.87 12.15 -15.10
N ARG A 54 -8.77 12.33 -15.83
CA ARG A 54 -7.50 11.62 -15.61
C ARG A 54 -6.83 12.07 -14.31
N ASP A 55 -6.76 13.37 -14.09
CA ASP A 55 -6.29 13.93 -12.82
C ASP A 55 -7.18 13.49 -11.66
N ALA A 56 -8.51 13.55 -11.81
CA ALA A 56 -9.44 13.07 -10.78
C ALA A 56 -9.23 11.58 -10.43
N LEU A 57 -9.07 10.72 -11.45
CA LEU A 57 -8.75 9.30 -11.28
C LEU A 57 -7.41 9.09 -10.56
N GLY A 58 -6.37 9.83 -10.96
CA GLY A 58 -5.03 9.73 -10.39
C GLY A 58 -4.94 10.18 -8.93
N ASN A 59 -5.87 11.02 -8.48
CA ASN A 59 -5.94 11.51 -7.10
C ASN A 59 -6.83 10.65 -6.17
N THR A 60 -7.39 9.54 -6.66
CA THR A 60 -8.08 8.56 -5.79
C THR A 60 -7.08 7.84 -4.89
N SER A 61 -7.44 7.67 -3.62
CA SER A 61 -6.60 7.22 -2.51
C SER A 61 -6.86 5.76 -2.13
N ALA A 62 -8.09 5.27 -2.26
CA ALA A 62 -8.48 3.92 -1.89
C ALA A 62 -7.72 2.84 -2.69
N PRO A 63 -7.44 3.00 -4.00
CA PRO A 63 -6.61 2.05 -4.74
C PRO A 63 -5.20 1.89 -4.15
N TRP A 64 -4.63 2.94 -3.55
CA TRP A 64 -3.32 2.89 -2.92
C TRP A 64 -3.27 1.96 -1.70
N MET A 65 -4.41 1.68 -1.07
CA MET A 65 -4.49 0.77 0.08
C MET A 65 -4.30 -0.70 -0.33
N LEU A 66 -4.56 -1.03 -1.60
CA LEU A 66 -4.43 -2.40 -2.12
C LEU A 66 -2.98 -2.88 -2.14
N VAL A 67 -2.04 -2.02 -2.52
CA VAL A 67 -0.61 -2.37 -2.63
C VAL A 67 -0.02 -2.86 -1.29
N PRO A 68 -0.06 -2.06 -0.20
CA PRO A 68 0.46 -2.50 1.09
C PRO A 68 -0.34 -3.66 1.67
N PHE A 69 -1.67 -3.69 1.47
CA PHE A 69 -2.52 -4.79 1.92
C PHE A 69 -2.10 -6.13 1.28
N LEU A 70 -2.02 -6.17 -0.05
CA LEU A 70 -1.64 -7.37 -0.80
C LEU A 70 -0.20 -7.80 -0.50
N ALA A 71 0.72 -6.85 -0.33
CA ALA A 71 2.09 -7.15 0.08
C ALA A 71 2.13 -7.77 1.49
N GLY A 72 1.32 -7.24 2.42
CA GLY A 72 1.18 -7.75 3.78
C GLY A 72 0.69 -9.20 3.84
N THR A 73 -0.18 -9.63 2.91
CA THR A 73 -0.67 -11.03 2.85
C THR A 73 0.46 -12.07 2.66
N ARG A 74 1.65 -11.66 2.22
CA ARG A 74 2.81 -12.55 2.02
C ARG A 74 3.49 -12.92 3.34
N TYR A 75 3.11 -12.29 4.45
CA TYR A 75 3.75 -12.45 5.75
C TYR A 75 2.72 -12.80 6.83
N ARG A 76 2.89 -13.94 7.50
CA ARG A 76 2.01 -14.35 8.62
C ARG A 76 2.29 -13.61 9.92
N THR A 77 3.43 -12.96 10.05
CA THR A 77 3.77 -12.18 11.23
C THR A 77 3.30 -10.73 11.03
N VAL A 78 2.37 -10.25 11.85
CA VAL A 78 1.71 -8.95 11.67
C VAL A 78 2.70 -7.80 11.60
N TRP A 79 3.72 -7.75 12.47
CA TRP A 79 4.72 -6.68 12.42
C TRP A 79 5.54 -6.70 11.12
N LYS A 80 5.90 -7.88 10.59
CA LYS A 80 6.60 -7.99 9.30
C LYS A 80 5.71 -7.52 8.16
N ALA A 81 4.43 -7.88 8.20
CA ALA A 81 3.44 -7.45 7.22
C ALA A 81 3.26 -5.91 7.25
N ALA A 82 3.25 -5.31 8.43
CA ALA A 82 3.21 -3.86 8.61
C ALA A 82 4.44 -3.15 8.01
N LEU A 83 5.65 -3.65 8.29
CA LEU A 83 6.89 -3.10 7.71
C LEU A 83 6.94 -3.27 6.19
N VAL A 84 6.47 -4.39 5.66
CA VAL A 84 6.38 -4.61 4.22
C VAL A 84 5.34 -3.68 3.58
N GLY A 85 4.22 -3.43 4.25
CA GLY A 85 3.24 -2.43 3.84
C GLY A 85 3.85 -1.03 3.77
N LEU A 86 4.58 -0.62 4.81
CA LEU A 86 5.33 0.64 4.82
C LEU A 86 6.34 0.71 3.67
N ALA A 87 7.16 -0.33 3.49
CA ALA A 87 8.19 -0.37 2.46
C ALA A 87 7.61 -0.31 1.04
N THR A 88 6.52 -1.02 0.78
CA THR A 88 5.82 -0.99 -0.53
C THR A 88 5.10 0.33 -0.79
N THR A 89 4.61 1.00 0.25
CA THR A 89 4.06 2.35 0.15
C THR A 89 5.14 3.37 -0.22
N LEU A 90 6.30 3.31 0.46
CA LEU A 90 7.45 4.14 0.12
C LEU A 90 7.94 3.89 -1.32
N ALA A 91 7.96 2.62 -1.74
CA ALA A 91 8.32 2.24 -3.10
C ALA A 91 7.31 2.79 -4.14
N ALA A 92 6.01 2.76 -3.83
CA ALA A 92 4.97 3.35 -4.67
C ALA A 92 5.08 4.88 -4.75
N PHE A 93 5.30 5.57 -3.64
CA PHE A 93 5.58 7.01 -3.64
C PHE A 93 6.81 7.35 -4.46
N PHE A 94 7.90 6.58 -4.31
CA PHE A 94 9.08 6.77 -5.12
C PHE A 94 8.77 6.66 -6.63
N GLY A 95 8.07 5.59 -7.05
CA GLY A 95 7.67 5.41 -8.45
C GLY A 95 6.77 6.53 -8.96
N PHE A 96 5.82 6.96 -8.13
CA PHE A 96 4.89 8.05 -8.46
C PHE A 96 5.62 9.38 -8.62
N TYR A 97 6.39 9.83 -7.62
CA TYR A 97 7.04 11.13 -7.67
C TYR A 97 8.10 11.24 -8.77
N VAL A 98 8.86 10.17 -9.03
CA VAL A 98 9.84 10.16 -10.12
C VAL A 98 9.14 10.22 -11.47
N ALA A 99 8.05 9.47 -11.67
CA ALA A 99 7.29 9.52 -12.92
C ALA A 99 6.55 10.86 -13.08
N GLU A 100 5.95 11.37 -12.02
CA GLU A 100 5.21 12.63 -12.00
C GLU A 100 6.15 13.81 -12.32
N ALA A 101 7.36 13.85 -11.77
CA ALA A 101 8.37 14.87 -12.10
C ALA A 101 8.83 14.82 -13.58
N ALA A 102 8.67 13.70 -14.26
CA ALA A 102 8.98 13.57 -15.69
C ALA A 102 7.77 13.89 -16.60
N ILE A 103 6.55 13.82 -16.05
CA ILE A 103 5.29 14.04 -16.77
C ILE A 103 4.81 15.49 -16.62
N LEU A 104 4.99 16.05 -15.42
CA LEU A 104 4.59 17.41 -15.14
C LEU A 104 5.60 18.40 -15.71
N ASP A 105 5.11 19.35 -16.49
CA ASP A 105 5.87 20.54 -16.87
C ASP A 105 5.44 21.67 -15.93
N LEU A 106 6.26 21.95 -14.91
CA LEU A 106 6.00 22.99 -13.92
C LEU A 106 6.67 24.33 -14.29
N GLY A 107 7.22 24.45 -15.51
CA GLY A 107 7.82 25.66 -16.02
C GLY A 107 9.27 25.48 -16.50
N PRO A 108 9.95 26.59 -16.85
CA PRO A 108 11.27 26.54 -17.47
C PRO A 108 12.38 26.29 -16.44
N HIS A 109 12.42 25.09 -15.87
CA HIS A 109 13.47 24.63 -14.98
C HIS A 109 13.86 23.17 -15.24
N PRO A 110 15.02 22.71 -14.74
CA PRO A 110 15.43 21.33 -14.89
C PRO A 110 14.51 20.37 -14.12
N TRP A 111 14.38 19.14 -14.64
CA TRP A 111 13.54 18.07 -14.06
C TRP A 111 13.77 17.76 -12.57
N TYR A 112 14.99 18.02 -12.04
CA TYR A 112 15.26 17.82 -10.61
C TYR A 112 14.58 18.89 -9.73
N THR A 113 14.32 20.08 -10.28
CA THR A 113 13.53 21.13 -9.63
C THR A 113 12.07 20.74 -9.61
N ASP A 114 11.54 20.17 -10.71
CA ASP A 114 10.20 19.58 -10.72
C ASP A 114 10.07 18.52 -9.63
N LEU A 115 11.04 17.61 -9.52
CA LEU A 115 11.05 16.59 -8.45
C LEU A 115 11.01 17.19 -7.04
N GLN A 116 11.76 18.26 -6.78
CA GLN A 116 11.74 18.95 -5.48
C GLN A 116 10.38 19.61 -5.20
N LEU A 117 9.76 20.20 -6.21
CA LEU A 117 8.43 20.82 -6.09
C LEU A 117 7.36 19.76 -5.83
N THR A 118 7.39 18.65 -6.57
CA THR A 118 6.44 17.55 -6.41
C THR A 118 6.55 16.94 -5.01
N LEU A 119 7.77 16.68 -4.51
CA LEU A 119 8.01 16.21 -3.13
C LEU A 119 7.63 17.25 -2.06
N GLY A 120 7.70 18.55 -2.37
CA GLY A 120 7.36 19.61 -1.41
C GLY A 120 5.86 19.81 -1.21
N SER A 121 5.06 19.46 -2.21
CA SER A 121 3.60 19.66 -2.24
C SER A 121 2.79 18.58 -1.50
N GLY A 122 3.38 17.41 -1.27
CA GLY A 122 2.69 16.17 -0.87
C GLY A 122 2.47 15.92 0.63
N ARG A 123 2.65 16.91 1.50
CA ARG A 123 2.75 16.72 2.97
C ARG A 123 1.59 15.96 3.62
N LEU A 124 0.38 16.02 3.05
CA LEU A 124 -0.78 15.29 3.57
C LEU A 124 -0.76 13.82 3.14
N TYR A 125 -0.54 13.55 1.85
CA TYR A 125 -0.49 12.20 1.27
C TYR A 125 0.65 11.38 1.84
N GLU A 126 1.82 11.98 2.05
CA GLU A 126 2.97 11.31 2.63
C GLU A 126 2.64 10.85 4.05
N LYS A 127 2.17 11.76 4.91
CA LYS A 127 1.90 11.45 6.32
C LYS A 127 0.83 10.37 6.48
N TRP A 128 -0.31 10.55 5.81
CA TRP A 128 -1.42 9.59 5.91
C TRP A 128 -1.15 8.32 5.12
N GLY A 129 -0.37 8.40 4.04
CA GLY A 129 0.10 7.25 3.27
C GLY A 129 1.01 6.33 4.06
N LEU A 130 1.99 6.87 4.81
CA LEU A 130 2.85 6.04 5.65
C LEU A 130 2.05 5.33 6.75
N LEU A 131 1.12 6.03 7.39
CA LEU A 131 0.27 5.47 8.43
C LEU A 131 -0.66 4.39 7.86
N SER A 132 -1.39 4.72 6.80
CA SER A 132 -2.32 3.81 6.14
C SER A 132 -1.61 2.61 5.52
N GLY A 133 -0.47 2.81 4.85
CA GLY A 133 0.37 1.75 4.32
C GLY A 133 0.84 0.75 5.38
N THR A 134 1.25 1.24 6.54
CA THR A 134 1.59 0.39 7.69
C THR A 134 0.36 -0.38 8.19
N ALA A 135 -0.78 0.30 8.34
CA ALA A 135 -2.03 -0.29 8.83
C ALA A 135 -2.58 -1.36 7.87
N TYR A 136 -2.65 -1.07 6.57
CA TYR A 136 -3.13 -2.00 5.55
C TYR A 136 -2.18 -3.18 5.35
N GLY A 137 -0.86 -2.98 5.46
CA GLY A 137 0.11 -4.07 5.55
C GLY A 137 -0.17 -5.00 6.73
N ALA A 138 -0.42 -4.44 7.92
CA ALA A 138 -0.79 -5.21 9.10
C ALA A 138 -2.10 -5.98 8.89
N LEU A 139 -3.13 -5.36 8.31
CA LEU A 139 -4.41 -5.99 7.98
C LEU A 139 -4.24 -7.16 7.03
N GLY A 140 -3.40 -7.03 6.00
CA GLY A 140 -3.06 -8.14 5.09
C GLY A 140 -2.43 -9.33 5.83
N GLY A 141 -1.51 -9.06 6.75
CA GLY A 141 -0.91 -10.08 7.61
C GLY A 141 -1.92 -10.72 8.57
N ILE A 142 -2.82 -9.93 9.15
CA ILE A 142 -3.90 -10.39 10.03
C ILE A 142 -4.87 -11.30 9.28
N TRP A 143 -5.25 -10.95 8.05
CA TRP A 143 -6.08 -11.83 7.21
C TRP A 143 -5.43 -13.20 7.09
N VAL A 144 -4.18 -13.28 6.64
CA VAL A 144 -3.57 -14.58 6.32
C VAL A 144 -3.20 -15.37 7.58
N SER A 145 -2.87 -14.70 8.68
CA SER A 145 -2.50 -15.36 9.93
C SER A 145 -3.69 -15.79 10.79
N ARG A 146 -4.74 -14.96 10.88
CA ARG A 146 -5.89 -15.17 11.78
C ARG A 146 -7.19 -15.44 11.04
N ARG A 147 -7.21 -15.37 9.71
CA ARG A 147 -8.41 -15.50 8.85
C ARG A 147 -9.52 -14.52 9.25
N LEU A 148 -9.16 -13.35 9.78
CA LEU A 148 -10.13 -12.34 10.18
C LEU A 148 -10.68 -11.63 8.96
N VAL A 149 -11.97 -11.83 8.73
CA VAL A 149 -12.76 -11.27 7.62
C VAL A 149 -12.94 -9.76 7.73
N ILE A 150 -12.65 -9.16 8.89
CA ILE A 150 -12.67 -7.70 9.03
C ILE A 150 -11.52 -7.00 8.27
N ALA A 151 -10.37 -7.66 8.10
CA ALA A 151 -9.24 -7.11 7.34
C ALA A 151 -9.55 -6.84 5.85
N PRO A 152 -10.19 -7.74 5.09
CA PRO A 152 -10.71 -7.44 3.77
C PRO A 152 -11.72 -6.29 3.77
N ILE A 153 -12.63 -6.32 4.76
CA ILE A 153 -13.76 -5.41 4.82
C ILE A 153 -13.23 -3.98 4.98
N ALA A 154 -12.19 -3.79 5.80
CA ALA A 154 -11.52 -2.50 5.93
C ALA A 154 -11.04 -1.92 4.59
N VAL A 155 -10.51 -2.76 3.68
CA VAL A 155 -10.15 -2.32 2.32
C VAL A 155 -11.38 -1.85 1.55
N GLY A 156 -12.44 -2.65 1.52
CA GLY A 156 -13.68 -2.26 0.83
C GLY A 156 -14.33 -1.01 1.44
N LEU A 157 -14.24 -0.83 2.75
CA LEU A 157 -14.70 0.38 3.44
C LEU A 157 -13.88 1.61 3.04
N ALA A 158 -12.58 1.47 2.73
CA ALA A 158 -11.77 2.58 2.21
C ALA A 158 -12.38 3.18 0.93
N PHE A 159 -12.78 2.31 -0.01
CA PHE A 159 -13.44 2.70 -1.27
C PHE A 159 -14.82 3.34 -1.03
N ILE A 160 -15.55 2.89 0.00
CA ILE A 160 -16.87 3.45 0.32
C ILE A 160 -16.74 4.83 0.99
N PHE A 161 -15.75 5.00 1.87
CA PHE A 161 -15.59 6.20 2.67
C PHE A 161 -14.73 7.28 2.02
N GLU A 162 -13.91 6.95 1.03
CA GLU A 162 -13.10 7.95 0.33
C GLU A 162 -13.95 9.13 -0.21
N PRO A 163 -15.07 8.93 -0.93
CA PRO A 163 -15.88 10.06 -1.39
C PRO A 163 -16.36 10.96 -0.26
N LEU A 164 -16.68 10.39 0.91
CA LEU A 164 -17.07 11.15 2.09
C LEU A 164 -15.87 11.95 2.65
N VAL A 165 -14.69 11.35 2.73
CA VAL A 165 -13.47 12.02 3.19
C VAL A 165 -13.09 13.16 2.25
N VAL A 166 -13.08 12.91 0.94
CA VAL A 166 -12.79 13.95 -0.07
C VAL A 166 -13.82 15.07 0.03
N PHE A 167 -15.12 14.75 0.11
CA PHE A 167 -16.16 15.74 0.32
C PHE A 167 -15.88 16.63 1.55
N LEU A 168 -15.58 16.03 2.70
CA LEU A 168 -15.28 16.77 3.93
C LEU A 168 -14.02 17.64 3.80
N LEU A 169 -12.94 17.13 3.19
CA LEU A 169 -11.70 17.86 2.99
C LEU A 169 -11.84 19.02 1.99
N THR A 170 -12.71 18.88 0.98
CA THR A 170 -13.07 19.99 0.09
C THR A 170 -13.85 21.07 0.85
N ARG A 171 -14.73 20.68 1.78
CA ARG A 171 -15.51 21.64 2.60
C ARG A 171 -14.64 22.44 3.58
N THR A 172 -13.48 21.91 3.98
CA THR A 172 -12.53 22.60 4.88
C THR A 172 -11.43 23.34 4.13
N GLU A 173 -11.49 23.42 2.79
CA GLU A 173 -10.48 24.05 1.92
C GLU A 173 -9.07 23.44 2.04
N VAL A 174 -8.94 22.31 2.75
CA VAL A 174 -7.69 21.55 2.86
C VAL A 174 -7.37 20.83 1.55
N TRP A 175 -8.39 20.54 0.75
CA TRP A 175 -8.26 19.87 -0.54
C TRP A 175 -8.78 20.75 -1.68
N GLY A 176 -7.85 21.22 -2.53
CA GLY A 176 -8.13 22.08 -3.68
C GLY A 176 -8.70 21.37 -4.92
N GLY A 177 -9.09 20.09 -4.82
CA GLY A 177 -9.73 19.34 -5.91
C GLY A 177 -11.14 19.85 -6.18
N GLY A 178 -11.26 20.98 -6.89
CA GLY A 178 -12.50 21.73 -7.14
C GLY A 178 -13.58 21.02 -7.97
N GLU A 179 -13.48 19.71 -8.18
CA GLU A 179 -14.29 18.98 -9.17
C GLU A 179 -14.99 17.74 -8.58
N PHE A 180 -15.08 17.60 -7.25
CA PHE A 180 -15.71 16.44 -6.59
C PHE A 180 -17.07 16.05 -7.20
N LEU A 181 -17.93 17.03 -7.48
CA LEU A 181 -19.26 16.78 -8.05
C LEU A 181 -19.27 16.63 -9.59
N ARG A 182 -18.20 17.05 -10.28
CA ARG A 182 -18.11 16.99 -11.74
C ARG A 182 -17.97 15.56 -12.23
N TYR A 183 -17.21 14.73 -11.52
CA TYR A 183 -17.03 13.30 -11.84
C TYR A 183 -17.79 12.38 -10.89
N ARG A 184 -19.06 12.68 -10.59
CA ARG A 184 -19.90 11.87 -9.66
C ARG A 184 -19.90 10.36 -9.95
N TRP A 185 -19.79 9.99 -11.22
CA TRP A 185 -19.79 8.59 -11.65
C TRP A 185 -18.53 7.85 -11.17
N LEU A 186 -17.41 8.55 -10.99
CA LEU A 186 -16.17 8.01 -10.45
C LEU A 186 -16.40 7.51 -9.02
N TRP A 187 -16.97 8.36 -8.17
CA TRP A 187 -17.28 8.03 -6.78
C TRP A 187 -18.31 6.91 -6.67
N VAL A 188 -19.32 6.89 -7.56
CA VAL A 188 -20.26 5.76 -7.63
C VAL A 188 -19.53 4.47 -7.98
N ALA A 189 -18.64 4.48 -8.98
CA ALA A 189 -17.86 3.31 -9.35
C ALA A 189 -16.95 2.84 -8.20
N GLU A 190 -16.37 3.77 -7.44
CA GLU A 190 -15.53 3.48 -6.28
C GLU A 190 -16.33 2.82 -5.16
N ILE A 191 -17.48 3.38 -4.78
CA ILE A 191 -18.40 2.81 -3.80
C ILE A 191 -18.84 1.41 -4.24
N LEU A 192 -19.24 1.24 -5.51
CA LEU A 192 -19.64 -0.05 -6.05
C LEU A 192 -18.51 -1.08 -5.99
N SER A 193 -17.27 -0.66 -6.25
CA SER A 193 -16.08 -1.52 -6.12
C SER A 193 -15.85 -1.96 -4.68
N GLY A 194 -16.00 -1.04 -3.72
CA GLY A 194 -15.92 -1.35 -2.28
C GLY A 194 -17.01 -2.32 -1.82
N LEU A 195 -18.26 -2.08 -2.23
CA LEU A 195 -19.40 -2.96 -1.93
C LEU A 195 -19.21 -4.35 -2.55
N ALA A 196 -18.76 -4.42 -3.80
CA ALA A 196 -18.49 -5.68 -4.48
C ALA A 196 -17.38 -6.49 -3.78
N ALA A 197 -16.32 -5.81 -3.34
CA ALA A 197 -15.24 -6.44 -2.58
C ALA A 197 -15.72 -7.00 -1.23
N ILE A 198 -16.52 -6.23 -0.49
CA ILE A 198 -17.12 -6.68 0.79
C ILE A 198 -18.07 -7.87 0.55
N ALA A 199 -18.96 -7.77 -0.43
CA ALA A 199 -19.90 -8.83 -0.76
C ALA A 199 -19.18 -10.14 -1.13
N LEU A 200 -18.12 -10.05 -1.94
CA LEU A 200 -17.29 -11.20 -2.32
C LEU A 200 -16.64 -11.88 -1.11
N VAL A 201 -16.16 -11.07 -0.16
CA VAL A 201 -15.53 -11.56 1.07
C VAL A 201 -16.56 -12.25 1.96
N VAL A 202 -17.72 -11.63 2.17
CA VAL A 202 -18.80 -12.18 3.02
C VAL A 202 -19.33 -13.48 2.41
N ALA A 203 -19.60 -13.50 1.10
CA ALA A 203 -20.11 -14.68 0.40
C ALA A 203 -19.14 -15.87 0.43
N ARG A 204 -17.83 -15.62 0.55
CA ARG A 204 -16.79 -16.65 0.64
C ARG A 204 -16.41 -17.05 2.06
N THR A 205 -17.02 -16.42 3.08
CA THR A 205 -16.77 -16.78 4.47
C THR A 205 -17.71 -17.92 4.86
N PRO A 206 -17.20 -19.13 5.16
CA PRO A 206 -18.05 -20.24 5.56
C PRO A 206 -18.77 -19.88 6.86
N ALA A 207 -20.09 -20.11 6.90
CA ALA A 207 -20.87 -19.98 8.12
C ALA A 207 -20.25 -20.90 9.18
N ARG A 208 -19.80 -20.32 10.30
CA ARG A 208 -19.45 -21.13 11.47
C ARG A 208 -20.74 -21.75 11.98
N THR A 209 -21.00 -23.00 11.60
CA THR A 209 -22.06 -23.81 12.21
C THR A 209 -21.77 -23.86 13.71
N GLN A 210 -22.60 -23.19 14.50
CA GLN A 210 -22.58 -23.34 15.95
C GLN A 210 -23.10 -24.73 16.27
N THR A 211 -22.22 -25.69 16.50
CA THR A 211 -22.59 -26.91 17.22
C THR A 211 -22.60 -26.57 18.70
N SER A 212 -23.83 -26.40 19.21
CA SER A 212 -24.17 -26.41 20.64
C SER A 212 -23.79 -27.72 21.30
#